data_AF-A0A6A9QIF3-F1
#
_entry.id   AF-A0A6A9QIF3-F1
#
_cell.length_a   1.000
_cell.length_b   1.000
_cell.length_c   1.000
_cell.angle_alpha   90.00
_cell.angle_beta   90.00
_cell.angle_gamma   90.00
#
_symmetry.space_group_name_H-M   'P 1'
#
loop_
_entity.id
_entity.type
_entity.pdbx_description
1 polymer ?
#
loop_
_entity_poly.entity_id
_entity_poly.type
_entity_poly.pdbx_seq_one_letter_code
_entity_poly.pdbx_strand_id
1 'polypeptide(L)'
;MVNKLISSLFNLSLFHSDKKEKEKLTEQLTAISLKLKDQQTRLEETIRRLKEKDKDLFSRVVRAQEEGEDARAKIYAQEIAEIRKFIKIIYTATLALEKVRIKLETVRELQGASIVLGPIVKILGDLKDQVKNVVPDVAMALDSIVANVNGIAIQTGSIDGTSIVPAMVDEQAQQILKEAQSTAEAKIKEILPDLPHPPVSQSVQIRRKVTVDDAINYIKSRGGFFDVQDFASMYGIGKEEVIELLKEMNSRGLISLEA
;
A
#
# COMPACT_ATOMS: atom_id res chain seq x y z
N MET A 1 -63.27 -20.57 19.86
CA MET A 1 -62.13 -20.08 20.68
C MET A 1 -60.79 -20.74 20.38
N VAL A 2 -60.74 -21.91 19.72
CA VAL A 2 -59.48 -22.67 19.50
C VAL A 2 -58.52 -22.02 18.48
N ASN A 3 -59.03 -21.39 17.42
CA ASN A 3 -58.19 -20.75 16.38
C ASN A 3 -57.39 -19.52 16.85
N LYS A 4 -57.83 -18.82 17.90
CA LYS A 4 -57.17 -17.59 18.41
C LYS A 4 -56.00 -17.91 19.35
N LEU A 5 -56.02 -19.08 20.01
CA LEU A 5 -54.91 -19.56 20.85
C LEU A 5 -53.78 -20.16 20.00
N ILE A 6 -54.11 -20.89 18.92
CA ILE A 6 -53.10 -21.46 18.03
C ILE A 6 -52.33 -20.35 17.29
N SER A 7 -53.02 -19.30 16.80
CA SER A 7 -52.34 -18.14 16.18
C SER A 7 -51.49 -17.35 17.17
N SER A 8 -51.91 -17.26 18.44
CA SER A 8 -51.15 -16.60 19.52
C SER A 8 -49.87 -17.38 19.87
N LEU A 9 -49.96 -18.71 19.96
CA LEU A 9 -48.82 -19.59 20.22
C LEU A 9 -47.84 -19.63 19.03
N PHE A 10 -48.35 -19.61 17.79
CA PHE A 10 -47.53 -19.54 16.58
C PHE A 10 -46.75 -18.22 16.50
N ASN A 11 -47.40 -17.10 16.80
CA ASN A 11 -46.74 -15.79 16.86
C ASN A 11 -45.69 -15.75 17.99
N LEU A 12 -46.01 -16.26 19.19
CA LEU A 12 -45.07 -16.27 20.32
C LEU A 12 -43.81 -17.11 20.04
N SER A 13 -43.97 -18.22 19.32
CA SER A 13 -42.88 -19.08 18.86
C SER A 13 -42.00 -18.42 17.80
N LEU A 14 -42.61 -17.71 16.83
CA LEU A 14 -41.87 -16.93 15.82
C LEU A 14 -41.05 -15.81 16.46
N PHE A 15 -41.66 -15.04 17.37
CA PHE A 15 -40.99 -13.94 18.08
C PHE A 15 -39.83 -14.41 18.97
N HIS A 16 -39.93 -15.60 19.58
CA HIS A 16 -38.82 -16.17 20.38
C HIS A 16 -37.67 -16.68 19.51
N SER A 17 -37.95 -17.26 18.35
CA SER A 17 -36.90 -17.72 17.41
C SER A 17 -36.09 -16.54 16.86
N ASP A 18 -36.78 -15.49 16.43
CA ASP A 18 -36.18 -14.29 15.82
C ASP A 18 -35.32 -13.51 16.84
N LYS A 19 -35.74 -13.45 18.12
CA LYS A 19 -34.94 -12.86 19.20
C LYS A 19 -33.64 -13.64 19.45
N LYS A 20 -33.71 -14.97 19.49
CA LYS A 20 -32.56 -15.85 19.75
C LYS A 20 -31.54 -15.81 18.61
N GLU A 21 -32.00 -15.70 17.38
CA GLU A 21 -31.15 -15.56 16.20
C GLU A 21 -30.41 -14.21 16.19
N LYS A 22 -31.09 -13.12 16.55
CA LYS A 22 -30.49 -11.78 16.71
C LYS A 22 -29.41 -11.73 17.79
N GLU A 23 -29.66 -12.38 18.93
CA GLU A 23 -28.70 -12.48 20.03
C GLU A 23 -27.43 -13.23 19.59
N LYS A 24 -27.59 -14.36 18.90
CA LYS A 24 -26.48 -15.15 18.33
C LYS A 24 -25.65 -14.34 17.32
N LEU A 25 -26.29 -13.56 16.44
CA LEU A 25 -25.58 -12.71 15.47
C LEU A 25 -24.77 -11.62 16.17
N THR A 26 -25.35 -11.02 17.21
CA THR A 26 -24.69 -9.99 18.02
C THR A 26 -23.43 -10.53 18.70
N GLU A 27 -23.52 -11.74 19.27
CA GLU A 27 -22.37 -12.43 19.86
C GLU A 27 -21.28 -12.73 18.83
N GLN A 28 -21.65 -13.22 17.65
CA GLN A 28 -20.72 -13.54 16.57
C GLN A 28 -19.98 -12.30 16.05
N LEU A 29 -20.69 -11.20 15.81
CA LEU A 29 -20.09 -9.93 15.38
C LEU A 29 -19.16 -9.35 16.46
N THR A 30 -19.54 -9.50 17.74
CA THR A 30 -18.70 -9.08 18.86
C THR A 30 -17.41 -9.90 18.92
N ALA A 31 -17.49 -11.22 18.76
CA ALA A 31 -16.31 -12.08 18.72
C ALA A 31 -15.37 -11.73 17.55
N ILE A 32 -15.92 -11.40 16.38
CA ILE A 32 -15.13 -10.94 15.23
C ILE A 32 -14.46 -9.59 15.53
N SER A 33 -15.20 -8.64 16.08
CA SER A 33 -14.68 -7.32 16.48
C SER A 33 -13.48 -7.44 17.44
N LEU A 34 -13.57 -8.33 18.43
CA LEU A 34 -12.47 -8.62 19.35
C LEU A 34 -11.24 -9.22 18.63
N LYS A 35 -11.44 -10.21 17.76
CA LYS A 35 -10.34 -10.79 16.98
C LYS A 35 -9.64 -9.76 16.09
N LEU A 36 -10.40 -8.85 15.48
CA LEU A 36 -9.85 -7.76 14.67
C LEU A 36 -9.06 -6.76 15.53
N LYS A 37 -9.53 -6.46 16.74
CA LYS A 37 -8.79 -5.63 17.71
C LYS A 37 -7.47 -6.28 18.12
N ASP A 38 -7.44 -7.59 18.32
CA ASP A 38 -6.19 -8.31 18.61
C ASP A 38 -5.22 -8.22 17.44
N GLN A 39 -5.71 -8.36 16.21
CA GLN A 39 -4.86 -8.20 15.01
C GLN A 39 -4.35 -6.77 14.86
N GLN A 40 -5.19 -5.77 15.10
CA GLN A 40 -4.76 -4.37 15.12
C GLN A 40 -3.63 -4.15 16.13
N THR A 41 -3.76 -4.68 17.34
CA THR A 41 -2.75 -4.56 18.41
C THR A 41 -1.41 -5.19 17.98
N ARG A 42 -1.45 -6.36 17.33
CA ARG A 42 -0.24 -7.02 16.79
C ARG A 42 0.45 -6.20 15.69
N LEU A 43 -0.33 -5.56 14.82
CA LEU A 43 0.21 -4.65 13.80
C LEU A 43 0.88 -3.43 14.45
N GLU A 44 0.26 -2.84 15.48
CA GLU A 44 0.83 -1.72 16.23
C GLU A 44 2.14 -2.08 16.94
N GLU A 45 2.21 -3.25 17.56
CA GLU A 45 3.45 -3.78 18.15
C GLU A 45 4.54 -3.96 17.09
N THR A 46 4.18 -4.46 15.91
CA THR A 46 5.13 -4.64 14.80
C THR A 46 5.66 -3.29 14.31
N ILE A 47 4.80 -2.27 14.20
CA ILE A 47 5.22 -0.90 13.88
C ILE A 47 6.21 -0.37 14.90
N ARG A 48 5.99 -0.59 16.20
CA ARG A 48 6.93 -0.15 17.25
C ARG A 48 8.31 -0.77 17.07
N ARG A 49 8.38 -2.09 16.87
CA ARG A 49 9.66 -2.80 16.64
C ARG A 49 10.37 -2.32 15.37
N LEU A 50 9.63 -2.10 14.29
CA LEU A 50 10.20 -1.59 13.05
C LEU A 50 10.73 -0.15 13.19
N LYS A 51 10.04 0.71 13.96
CA LYS A 51 10.54 2.07 14.27
C LYS A 51 11.82 2.06 15.10
N GLU A 52 11.93 1.14 16.06
CA GLU A 52 13.18 0.98 16.82
C GLU A 52 14.33 0.53 15.91
N LYS A 53 14.06 -0.42 14.99
CA LYS A 53 15.04 -0.87 14.00
C LYS A 53 15.45 0.24 13.02
N ASP A 54 14.50 1.07 12.56
CA ASP A 54 14.77 2.27 11.74
C ASP A 54 15.77 3.19 12.44
N LYS A 55 15.52 3.51 13.72
CA LYS A 55 16.37 4.39 14.54
C LYS A 55 17.77 3.81 14.78
N ASP A 56 17.89 2.51 15.02
CA ASP A 56 19.19 1.83 15.15
C ASP A 56 20.00 1.94 13.84
N LEU A 57 19.39 1.56 12.71
CA LEU A 57 20.04 1.62 11.41
C LEU A 57 20.41 3.04 11.02
N PHE A 58 19.58 4.03 11.35
CA PHE A 58 19.88 5.43 11.13
C PHE A 58 21.17 5.85 11.85
N SER A 59 21.31 5.48 13.13
CA SER A 59 22.52 5.76 13.91
C SER A 59 23.75 5.10 13.27
N ARG A 60 23.57 3.90 12.70
CA ARG A 60 24.63 3.18 11.98
C ARG A 60 24.98 3.82 10.63
N VAL A 61 24.03 4.44 9.93
CA VAL A 61 24.28 5.23 8.71
C VAL A 61 25.21 6.40 9.06
N VAL A 62 24.87 7.19 10.08
CA VAL A 62 25.66 8.36 10.48
C VAL A 62 27.10 7.97 10.81
N ARG A 63 27.29 6.93 11.64
CA ARG A 63 28.63 6.44 11.98
C ARG A 63 29.40 5.95 10.74
N ALA A 64 28.76 5.17 9.87
CA ALA A 64 29.41 4.69 8.65
C ALA A 64 29.81 5.85 7.71
N GLN A 65 29.05 6.94 7.69
CA GLN A 65 29.43 8.14 6.92
C GLN A 65 30.63 8.87 7.54
N GLU A 66 30.66 9.03 8.87
CA GLU A 66 31.79 9.64 9.58
C GLU A 66 33.10 8.85 9.39
N GLU A 67 32.99 7.53 9.33
CA GLU A 67 34.12 6.61 9.13
C GLU A 67 34.52 6.43 7.65
N GLY A 68 33.80 7.05 6.70
CA GLY A 68 34.05 6.93 5.26
C GLY A 68 33.67 5.55 4.67
N GLU A 69 32.84 4.78 5.36
CA GLU A 69 32.37 3.45 4.97
C GLU A 69 31.12 3.53 4.05
N ASP A 70 31.25 4.17 2.89
CA ASP A 70 30.13 4.47 1.97
C ASP A 70 29.27 3.25 1.60
N ALA A 71 29.91 2.09 1.38
CA ALA A 71 29.21 0.86 1.05
C ALA A 71 28.27 0.39 2.18
N ARG A 72 28.69 0.52 3.44
CA ARG A 72 27.88 0.14 4.61
C ARG A 72 26.78 1.16 4.87
N ALA A 73 27.08 2.46 4.75
CA ALA A 73 26.08 3.51 4.83
C ALA A 73 24.95 3.28 3.81
N LYS A 74 25.30 2.92 2.57
CA LYS A 74 24.32 2.60 1.52
C LYS A 74 23.44 1.40 1.85
N ILE A 75 24.04 0.30 2.35
CA ILE A 75 23.28 -0.90 2.75
C ILE A 75 22.28 -0.56 3.85
N TYR A 76 22.70 0.18 4.89
CA TYR A 76 21.80 0.56 5.98
C TYR A 76 20.68 1.49 5.51
N ALA A 77 20.97 2.45 4.63
CA ALA A 77 19.96 3.34 4.07
C ALA A 77 18.90 2.58 3.24
N GLN A 78 19.31 1.56 2.47
CA GLN A 78 18.39 0.71 1.72
C GLN A 78 17.47 -0.10 2.65
N GLU A 79 18.00 -0.68 3.72
CA GLU A 79 17.21 -1.41 4.71
C GLU A 79 16.21 -0.47 5.42
N ILE A 80 16.62 0.75 5.76
CA ILE A 80 15.70 1.75 6.32
C ILE A 80 14.55 2.02 5.34
N ALA A 81 14.83 2.24 4.06
CA ALA A 81 13.79 2.50 3.07
C ALA A 81 12.76 1.36 2.99
N GLU A 82 13.19 0.11 3.01
CA GLU A 82 12.29 -1.05 3.05
C GLU A 82 11.50 -1.14 4.37
N ILE A 83 12.14 -0.89 5.52
CA ILE A 83 11.46 -0.84 6.82
C ILE A 83 10.35 0.22 6.82
N ARG A 84 10.60 1.41 6.26
CA ARG A 84 9.61 2.49 6.19
C ARG A 84 8.43 2.14 5.29
N LYS A 85 8.69 1.44 4.18
CA LYS A 85 7.64 0.89 3.30
C LYS A 85 6.79 -0.13 4.04
N PHE A 86 7.38 -1.01 4.84
CA PHE A 86 6.64 -1.96 5.67
C PHE A 86 5.82 -1.27 6.76
N ILE A 87 6.39 -0.28 7.47
CA ILE A 87 5.65 0.54 8.44
C ILE A 87 4.42 1.15 7.77
N LYS A 88 4.54 1.67 6.54
CA LYS A 88 3.41 2.21 5.77
C LYS A 88 2.32 1.20 5.52
N ILE A 89 2.66 0.03 4.98
CA ILE A 89 1.71 -1.04 4.73
C ILE A 89 0.98 -1.44 6.02
N ILE A 90 1.73 -1.63 7.10
CA ILE A 90 1.16 -2.05 8.39
C ILE A 90 0.25 -0.96 8.97
N TYR A 91 0.66 0.31 8.90
CA TYR A 91 -0.13 1.42 9.43
C TYR A 91 -1.44 1.62 8.66
N THR A 92 -1.41 1.49 7.33
CA THR A 92 -2.64 1.47 6.52
C THR A 92 -3.57 0.34 6.95
N ALA A 93 -3.04 -0.86 7.18
CA ALA A 93 -3.83 -1.98 7.66
C ALA A 93 -4.43 -1.73 9.06
N THR A 94 -3.66 -1.16 9.99
CA THR A 94 -4.14 -0.77 11.34
C THR A 94 -5.37 0.15 11.25
N LEU A 95 -5.29 1.21 10.44
CA LEU A 95 -6.39 2.17 10.28
C LEU A 95 -7.62 1.55 9.59
N ALA A 96 -7.39 0.72 8.57
CA ALA A 96 -8.47 0.05 7.88
C ALA A 96 -9.19 -0.96 8.79
N LEU A 97 -8.46 -1.73 9.62
CA LEU A 97 -9.06 -2.63 10.63
C LEU A 97 -9.86 -1.86 11.67
N GLU A 98 -9.38 -0.70 12.11
CA GLU A 98 -10.12 0.18 13.01
C GLU A 98 -11.45 0.63 12.38
N LYS A 99 -11.42 1.07 11.12
CA LYS A 99 -12.63 1.46 10.39
C LYS A 99 -13.60 0.30 10.21
N VAL A 100 -13.11 -0.90 9.91
CA VAL A 100 -13.93 -2.12 9.80
C VAL A 100 -14.60 -2.43 11.13
N ARG A 101 -13.88 -2.32 12.25
CA ARG A 101 -14.44 -2.55 13.58
C ARG A 101 -15.59 -1.60 13.89
N ILE A 102 -15.41 -0.30 13.61
CA ILE A 102 -16.46 0.71 13.78
C ILE A 102 -17.69 0.36 12.91
N LYS A 103 -17.48 -0.08 11.67
CA LYS A 103 -18.59 -0.53 10.80
C LYS A 103 -19.32 -1.75 11.37
N LEU A 104 -18.60 -2.73 11.93
CA LEU A 104 -19.21 -3.89 12.58
C LEU A 104 -20.04 -3.48 13.81
N GLU A 105 -19.59 -2.50 14.57
CA GLU A 105 -20.36 -1.93 15.70
C GLU A 105 -21.66 -1.28 15.21
N THR A 106 -21.61 -0.50 14.12
CA THR A 106 -22.82 0.06 13.50
C THR A 106 -23.77 -1.04 12.98
N VAL A 107 -23.24 -2.09 12.36
CA VAL A 107 -24.05 -3.24 11.90
C VAL A 107 -24.77 -3.92 13.05
N ARG A 108 -24.09 -4.07 14.18
CA ARG A 108 -24.67 -4.62 15.42
C ARG A 108 -25.79 -3.73 15.97
N GLU A 109 -25.60 -2.41 15.99
CA GLU A 109 -26.57 -1.44 16.52
C GLU A 109 -27.85 -1.36 15.69
N LEU A 110 -27.75 -1.48 14.37
CA LEU A 110 -28.90 -1.41 13.47
C LEU A 110 -29.76 -2.69 13.45
N GLN A 111 -29.36 -3.74 14.19
CA GLN A 111 -30.11 -5.01 14.40
C GLN A 111 -30.64 -5.66 13.11
N GLY A 112 -30.00 -5.40 11.98
CA GLY A 112 -30.36 -5.93 10.67
C GLY A 112 -29.48 -5.31 9.60
N ALA A 113 -28.53 -6.08 9.06
CA ALA A 113 -27.70 -5.59 7.95
C ALA A 113 -26.90 -6.71 7.25
N SER A 114 -27.61 -7.65 6.63
CA SER A 114 -27.07 -8.58 5.64
C SER A 114 -26.33 -7.87 4.48
N ILE A 115 -26.75 -6.65 4.12
CA ILE A 115 -26.22 -5.89 2.97
C ILE A 115 -24.84 -5.24 3.25
N VAL A 116 -24.43 -5.10 4.52
CA VAL A 116 -23.23 -4.32 4.90
C VAL A 116 -21.98 -5.19 5.14
N LEU A 117 -22.13 -6.53 5.17
CA LEU A 117 -21.02 -7.46 5.38
C LEU A 117 -20.14 -7.65 4.14
N GLY A 118 -20.69 -7.49 2.93
CA GLY A 118 -19.94 -7.62 1.68
C GLY A 118 -18.71 -6.70 1.60
N PRO A 119 -18.85 -5.39 1.84
CA PRO A 119 -17.71 -4.46 1.90
C PRO A 119 -16.68 -4.85 2.96
N ILE A 120 -17.11 -5.39 4.10
CA ILE A 120 -16.22 -5.82 5.17
C ILE A 120 -15.37 -7.02 4.74
N VAL A 121 -16.00 -8.05 4.15
CA VAL A 121 -15.30 -9.22 3.61
C VAL A 121 -14.25 -8.80 2.60
N LYS A 122 -14.61 -7.90 1.69
CA LYS A 122 -13.68 -7.39 0.67
C LYS A 122 -12.49 -6.66 1.29
N ILE A 123 -12.73 -5.72 2.20
CA ILE A 123 -11.65 -4.98 2.88
C ILE A 123 -10.71 -5.94 3.60
N LEU A 124 -11.25 -6.91 4.35
CA LEU A 124 -10.42 -7.87 5.08
C LEU A 124 -9.61 -8.77 4.13
N GLY A 125 -10.16 -9.13 2.97
CA GLY A 125 -9.46 -9.85 1.91
C GLY A 125 -8.30 -9.03 1.32
N ASP A 126 -8.55 -7.77 0.96
CA ASP A 126 -7.53 -6.88 0.43
C ASP A 126 -6.41 -6.63 1.46
N LEU A 127 -6.77 -6.46 2.73
CA LEU A 127 -5.81 -6.30 3.82
C LEU A 127 -4.95 -7.55 4.03
N LYS A 128 -5.54 -8.75 3.98
CA LYS A 128 -4.79 -10.01 4.01
C LYS A 128 -3.70 -10.01 2.94
N ASP A 129 -4.06 -9.65 1.70
CA ASP A 129 -3.11 -9.65 0.59
C ASP A 129 -2.01 -8.60 0.72
N GLN A 130 -2.31 -7.44 1.31
CA GLN A 130 -1.32 -6.40 1.57
C GLN A 130 -0.31 -6.82 2.66
N VAL A 131 -0.79 -7.49 3.72
CA VAL A 131 0.05 -7.81 4.89
C VAL A 131 0.71 -9.19 4.83
N LYS A 132 0.34 -10.09 3.90
CA LYS A 132 0.89 -11.46 3.85
C LYS A 132 2.41 -11.56 3.74
N ASN A 133 3.05 -10.59 3.08
CA ASN A 133 4.51 -10.55 2.91
C ASN A 133 5.22 -9.76 4.02
N VAL A 134 4.47 -9.14 4.93
CA VAL A 134 5.01 -8.22 5.95
C VAL A 134 4.74 -8.77 7.36
N VAL A 135 3.50 -9.19 7.63
CA VAL A 135 3.04 -9.77 8.90
C VAL A 135 2.18 -11.02 8.61
N PRO A 136 2.79 -12.17 8.27
CA PRO A 136 2.09 -13.37 7.82
C PRO A 136 1.04 -13.89 8.81
N ASP A 137 1.35 -13.86 10.12
CA ASP A 137 0.44 -14.34 11.16
C ASP A 137 -0.88 -13.57 11.17
N VAL A 138 -0.82 -12.25 10.95
CA VAL A 138 -2.02 -11.41 10.85
C VAL A 138 -2.80 -11.75 9.59
N ALA A 139 -2.11 -11.97 8.45
CA ALA A 139 -2.79 -12.38 7.22
C ALA A 139 -3.56 -13.69 7.39
N MET A 140 -2.97 -14.70 8.06
CA MET A 140 -3.65 -15.96 8.36
C MET A 140 -4.87 -15.76 9.26
N ALA A 141 -4.77 -14.91 10.28
CA ALA A 141 -5.89 -14.58 11.15
C ALA A 141 -7.01 -13.86 10.39
N LEU A 142 -6.67 -12.93 9.49
CA LEU A 142 -7.65 -12.23 8.65
C LEU A 142 -8.38 -13.20 7.72
N ASP A 143 -7.70 -14.20 7.17
CA ASP A 143 -8.33 -15.24 6.34
C ASP A 143 -9.40 -16.03 7.12
N SER A 144 -9.08 -16.42 8.37
CA SER A 144 -10.05 -17.05 9.27
C SER A 144 -11.23 -16.12 9.61
N ILE A 145 -10.97 -14.83 9.81
CA ILE A 145 -12.02 -13.85 10.09
C ILE A 145 -12.92 -13.66 8.88
N VAL A 146 -12.36 -13.58 7.67
CA VAL A 146 -13.12 -13.53 6.40
C VAL A 146 -14.06 -14.73 6.29
N ALA A 147 -13.57 -15.94 6.56
CA ALA A 147 -14.41 -17.15 6.56
C ALA A 147 -15.57 -17.04 7.57
N ASN A 148 -15.32 -16.51 8.77
CA ASN A 148 -16.36 -16.30 9.79
C ASN A 148 -17.40 -15.27 9.35
N VAL A 149 -16.97 -14.14 8.78
CA VAL A 149 -17.90 -13.09 8.28
C VAL A 149 -18.75 -13.63 7.13
N ASN A 150 -18.16 -14.38 6.20
CA ASN A 150 -18.90 -15.06 5.13
C ASN A 150 -19.93 -16.06 5.67
N GLY A 151 -19.56 -16.84 6.69
CA GLY A 151 -20.47 -17.76 7.36
C GLY A 151 -21.69 -17.06 7.98
N ILE A 152 -21.50 -15.86 8.54
CA ILE A 152 -22.59 -15.02 9.05
C ILE A 152 -23.45 -14.51 7.88
N ALA A 153 -22.83 -13.98 6.83
CA ALA A 153 -23.55 -13.45 5.68
C ALA A 153 -24.46 -14.51 5.02
N ILE A 154 -24.02 -15.77 4.94
CA ILE A 154 -24.82 -16.91 4.48
C ILE A 154 -26.00 -17.18 5.43
N GLN A 155 -25.74 -17.26 6.74
CA GLN A 155 -26.76 -17.54 7.75
C GLN A 155 -27.87 -16.49 7.78
N THR A 156 -27.55 -15.22 7.54
CA THR A 156 -28.52 -14.11 7.56
C THR A 156 -29.23 -13.87 6.23
N GLY A 157 -29.13 -14.80 5.27
CA GLY A 157 -29.78 -14.66 3.97
C GLY A 157 -29.22 -13.53 3.10
N SER A 158 -27.99 -13.05 3.38
CA SER A 158 -27.32 -12.02 2.58
C SER A 158 -26.94 -12.49 1.18
N ILE A 159 -27.03 -13.80 0.93
CA ILE A 159 -26.75 -14.45 -0.35
C ILE A 159 -28.04 -15.02 -0.95
N ASP A 160 -29.15 -14.29 -0.87
CA ASP A 160 -30.19 -14.43 -1.90
C ASP A 160 -29.75 -13.57 -3.08
N GLY A 161 -29.49 -14.20 -4.22
CA GLY A 161 -28.80 -13.67 -5.41
C GLY A 161 -29.47 -12.51 -6.16
N THR A 162 -30.17 -11.62 -5.47
CA THR A 162 -30.83 -10.45 -6.04
C THR A 162 -30.56 -9.22 -5.17
N SER A 163 -29.71 -8.31 -5.65
CA SER A 163 -29.52 -6.93 -5.16
C SER A 163 -28.43 -6.63 -4.12
N ILE A 164 -27.24 -7.24 -4.23
CA ILE A 164 -26.00 -6.53 -3.86
C ILE A 164 -25.30 -6.18 -5.16
N VAL A 165 -25.29 -4.89 -5.55
CA VAL A 165 -24.56 -4.43 -6.73
C VAL A 165 -23.07 -4.59 -6.44
N PRO A 166 -22.33 -5.51 -7.10
CA PRO A 166 -20.93 -5.77 -6.76
C PRO A 166 -20.05 -4.52 -6.88
N ALA A 167 -20.43 -3.59 -7.77
CA ALA A 167 -19.76 -2.30 -7.94
C ALA A 167 -19.84 -1.40 -6.68
N MET A 168 -20.99 -1.35 -5.99
CA MET A 168 -21.13 -0.54 -4.76
C MET A 168 -20.29 -1.10 -3.60
N VAL A 169 -20.17 -2.43 -3.52
CA VAL A 169 -19.31 -3.11 -2.53
C VAL A 169 -17.85 -2.77 -2.76
N ASP A 170 -17.43 -2.80 -4.03
CA ASP A 170 -16.07 -2.44 -4.43
C ASP A 170 -15.75 -0.98 -4.09
N GLU A 171 -16.63 -0.05 -4.47
CA GLU A 171 -16.44 1.39 -4.23
C GLU A 171 -16.28 1.71 -2.74
N GLN A 172 -17.13 1.15 -1.87
CA GLN A 172 -17.05 1.39 -0.43
C GLN A 172 -15.77 0.82 0.20
N ALA A 173 -15.33 -0.36 -0.27
CA ALA A 173 -14.09 -0.96 0.20
C ALA A 173 -12.87 -0.13 -0.24
N GLN A 174 -12.83 0.24 -1.52
CA GLN A 174 -11.77 1.06 -2.09
C GLN A 174 -11.66 2.42 -1.40
N GLN A 175 -12.79 3.08 -1.11
CA GLN A 175 -12.79 4.37 -0.42
C GLN A 175 -12.11 4.27 0.94
N ILE A 176 -12.44 3.27 1.75
CA ILE A 176 -11.84 3.08 3.08
C ILE A 176 -10.35 2.81 2.98
N LEU A 177 -9.93 1.94 2.07
CA LEU A 177 -8.51 1.63 1.87
C LEU A 177 -7.73 2.87 1.41
N LYS A 178 -8.31 3.68 0.52
CA LYS A 178 -7.71 4.91 0.02
C LYS A 178 -7.57 5.97 1.12
N GLU A 179 -8.60 6.15 1.93
CA GLU A 179 -8.56 7.06 3.09
C GLU A 179 -7.46 6.62 4.08
N ALA A 180 -7.44 5.33 4.45
CA ALA A 180 -6.44 4.77 5.34
C ALA A 180 -5.01 4.92 4.79
N GLN A 181 -4.83 4.72 3.49
CA GLN A 181 -3.55 4.91 2.82
C GLN A 181 -3.11 6.38 2.87
N SER A 182 -3.98 7.31 2.52
CA SER A 182 -3.67 8.75 2.54
C SER A 182 -3.32 9.22 3.95
N THR A 183 -4.05 8.75 4.97
CA THR A 183 -3.75 9.08 6.37
C THR A 183 -2.41 8.48 6.82
N ALA A 184 -2.11 7.24 6.42
CA ALA A 184 -0.83 6.60 6.73
C ALA A 184 0.35 7.35 6.10
N GLU A 185 0.21 7.79 4.85
CA GLU A 185 1.22 8.57 4.14
C GLU A 185 1.54 9.89 4.85
N ALA A 186 0.51 10.65 5.20
CA ALA A 186 0.67 11.88 5.96
C ALA A 186 1.36 11.62 7.30
N LYS A 187 0.90 10.60 8.04
CA LYS A 187 1.40 10.33 9.38
C LYS A 187 2.85 9.86 9.40
N ILE A 188 3.25 9.07 8.42
CA ILE A 188 4.63 8.56 8.32
C ILE A 188 5.59 9.67 7.95
N LYS A 189 5.16 10.58 7.06
CA LYS A 189 5.96 11.76 6.70
C LYS A 189 6.19 12.70 7.89
N GLU A 190 5.24 12.80 8.82
CA GLU A 190 5.41 13.58 10.05
C GLU A 190 6.38 12.93 11.05
N ILE A 191 6.33 11.61 11.20
CA ILE A 191 7.00 10.91 12.31
C ILE A 191 8.42 10.47 11.95
N LEU A 192 8.68 10.19 10.67
CA LEU A 192 9.97 9.65 10.25
C LEU A 192 10.85 10.79 9.71
N PRO A 193 12.04 11.03 10.29
CA PRO A 193 12.93 12.07 9.80
C PRO A 193 13.40 11.74 8.39
N ASP A 194 13.61 12.78 7.57
CA ASP A 194 14.32 12.60 6.30
C ASP A 194 15.67 11.93 6.60
N LEU A 195 16.00 10.91 5.80
CA LEU A 195 17.28 10.24 5.96
C LEU A 195 18.38 11.29 5.75
N PRO A 196 19.41 11.36 6.61
CA PRO A 196 20.63 12.09 6.29
C PRO A 196 21.05 11.49 4.98
N HIS A 197 20.94 12.30 3.92
CA HIS A 197 21.14 11.78 2.59
C HIS A 197 22.47 11.02 2.62
N PRO A 198 22.50 9.69 2.36
CA PRO A 198 23.66 9.17 1.65
C PRO A 198 23.79 10.10 0.46
N PRO A 199 25.00 10.62 0.12
CA PRO A 199 25.17 11.55 -0.99
C PRO A 199 24.28 11.04 -2.10
N VAL A 200 23.25 11.86 -2.38
CA VAL A 200 22.03 11.39 -3.02
C VAL A 200 22.53 10.53 -4.16
N SER A 201 22.25 9.22 -4.12
CA SER A 201 22.02 8.54 -5.38
C SER A 201 20.72 9.16 -5.88
N GLN A 202 20.79 10.44 -6.27
CA GLN A 202 20.27 10.85 -7.53
C GLN A 202 20.64 9.66 -8.40
N SER A 203 19.70 9.17 -9.18
CA SER A 203 20.12 8.69 -10.46
C SER A 203 20.85 9.84 -11.20
N VAL A 204 22.00 10.31 -10.70
CA VAL A 204 23.23 10.30 -11.46
C VAL A 204 23.40 8.83 -11.85
N GLN A 205 22.58 8.41 -12.83
CA GLN A 205 23.22 7.92 -14.04
C GLN A 205 24.39 8.86 -14.19
N ILE A 206 25.60 8.38 -13.92
CA ILE A 206 26.79 9.04 -14.42
C ILE A 206 26.50 9.06 -15.92
N ARG A 207 25.81 10.12 -16.38
CA ARG A 207 25.71 10.48 -17.77
C ARG A 207 27.16 10.76 -18.03
N ARG A 208 27.87 9.74 -18.52
CA ARG A 208 29.21 9.90 -19.04
C ARG A 208 29.11 11.14 -19.89
N LYS A 209 29.82 12.20 -19.49
CA LYS A 209 29.81 13.44 -20.24
C LYS A 209 30.20 13.06 -21.67
N VAL A 210 29.32 13.37 -22.62
CA VAL A 210 29.55 13.03 -24.02
C VAL A 210 30.86 13.68 -24.45
N THR A 211 31.79 12.88 -24.96
CA THR A 211 33.11 13.36 -25.35
C THR A 211 33.19 13.64 -26.83
N VAL A 212 34.23 14.36 -27.25
CA VAL A 212 34.57 14.56 -28.66
C VAL A 212 34.74 13.23 -29.39
N ASP A 213 35.28 12.19 -28.73
CA ASP A 213 35.43 10.86 -29.33
C ASP A 213 34.09 10.19 -29.64
N ASP A 214 33.08 10.39 -28.79
CA ASP A 214 31.73 9.86 -29.00
C ASP A 214 31.11 10.47 -30.28
N ALA A 215 31.28 11.79 -30.46
CA ALA A 215 30.84 12.49 -31.66
C ALA A 215 31.62 12.05 -32.92
N ILE A 216 32.95 11.91 -32.84
CA ILE A 216 33.77 11.45 -33.97
C ILE A 216 33.37 10.03 -34.40
N ASN A 217 33.14 9.13 -33.45
CA ASN A 217 32.73 7.76 -33.75
C ASN A 217 31.34 7.72 -34.40
N TYR A 218 30.42 8.56 -33.92
CA TYR A 218 29.11 8.72 -34.54
C TYR A 218 29.24 9.17 -36.01
N ILE A 219 30.02 10.23 -36.28
CA ILE A 219 30.26 10.75 -37.65
C ILE A 219 30.84 9.65 -38.55
N LYS A 220 31.85 8.91 -38.07
CA LYS A 220 32.47 7.81 -38.84
C LYS A 220 31.47 6.71 -39.16
N SER A 221 30.63 6.32 -38.22
CA SER A 221 29.63 5.26 -38.40
C SER A 221 28.51 5.63 -39.38
N ARG A 222 28.22 6.92 -39.54
CA ARG A 222 27.19 7.48 -40.42
C ARG A 222 27.75 8.07 -41.72
N GLY A 223 29.02 7.79 -42.04
CA GLY A 223 29.64 8.21 -43.30
C GLY A 223 29.86 9.72 -43.43
N GLY A 224 30.09 10.42 -42.32
CA GLY A 224 30.35 11.87 -42.32
C GLY A 224 29.15 12.73 -41.90
N PHE A 225 27.96 12.15 -41.78
CA PHE A 225 26.75 12.89 -41.40
C PHE A 225 26.51 12.90 -39.88
N PHE A 226 26.04 14.02 -39.34
CA PHE A 226 25.74 14.16 -37.91
C PHE A 226 24.30 14.62 -37.69
N ASP A 227 23.43 13.71 -37.20
CA ASP A 227 22.06 14.04 -36.83
C ASP A 227 22.00 14.45 -35.34
N VAL A 228 21.75 15.73 -35.09
CA VAL A 228 21.69 16.33 -33.76
C VAL A 228 20.57 15.73 -32.91
N GLN A 229 19.43 15.38 -33.50
CA GLN A 229 18.28 14.82 -32.79
C GLN A 229 18.54 13.36 -32.41
N ASP A 230 19.03 12.54 -33.34
CA ASP A 230 19.38 11.14 -33.09
C ASP A 230 20.49 11.04 -32.04
N PHE A 231 21.54 11.86 -32.16
CA PHE A 231 22.64 11.89 -31.20
C PHE A 231 22.20 12.37 -29.81
N ALA A 232 21.38 13.43 -29.71
CA ALA A 232 20.81 13.89 -28.46
C ALA A 232 19.98 12.80 -27.76
N SER A 233 19.15 12.08 -28.53
CA SER A 233 18.33 10.98 -28.03
C SER A 233 19.17 9.76 -27.63
N MET A 234 20.20 9.42 -28.40
CA MET A 234 21.10 8.28 -28.15
C MET A 234 21.89 8.42 -26.84
N TYR A 235 22.36 9.63 -26.54
CA TYR A 235 23.17 9.92 -25.36
C TYR A 235 22.39 10.61 -24.22
N GLY A 236 21.09 10.87 -24.43
CA GLY A 236 20.20 11.48 -23.45
C GLY A 236 20.54 12.94 -23.11
N ILE A 237 21.27 13.66 -23.97
CA ILE A 237 21.69 15.06 -23.76
C ILE A 237 20.78 16.05 -24.49
N GLY A 238 20.82 17.32 -24.09
CA GLY A 238 20.05 18.38 -24.74
C GLY A 238 20.62 18.75 -26.12
N LYS A 239 19.78 19.26 -27.04
CA LYS A 239 20.25 19.69 -28.36
C LYS A 239 21.28 20.80 -28.27
N GLU A 240 21.11 21.70 -27.32
CA GLU A 240 22.00 22.81 -27.04
C GLU A 240 23.40 22.31 -26.67
N GLU A 241 23.48 21.27 -25.85
CA GLU A 241 24.74 20.63 -25.43
C GLU A 241 25.45 19.95 -26.61
N VAL A 242 24.69 19.31 -27.51
CA VAL A 242 25.22 18.75 -28.76
C VAL A 242 25.79 19.85 -29.66
N ILE A 243 25.08 20.98 -29.79
CA ILE A 243 25.52 22.10 -30.63
C ILE A 243 26.79 22.74 -30.06
N GLU A 244 26.91 22.88 -28.74
CA GLU A 244 28.13 23.39 -28.10
C GLU A 244 29.32 22.46 -28.35
N LEU A 245 29.13 21.13 -28.24
CA LEU A 245 30.15 20.14 -28.55
C LEU A 245 30.62 20.25 -30.01
N LEU A 246 29.70 20.37 -30.96
CA LEU A 246 30.02 20.53 -32.37
C LEU A 246 30.78 21.85 -32.65
N LYS A 247 30.39 22.95 -31.99
CA LYS A 247 31.12 24.22 -32.07
C LYS A 247 32.54 24.13 -31.51
N GLU A 248 32.73 23.41 -30.41
CA GLU A 248 34.06 23.13 -29.85
C GLU A 248 34.90 22.30 -30.83
N MET A 249 34.32 21.26 -31.43
CA MET A 249 35.03 20.43 -32.41
C MET A 249 35.43 21.23 -33.65
N ASN A 250 34.57 22.15 -34.10
CA ASN A 250 34.86 23.04 -35.22
C ASN A 250 35.95 24.07 -34.87
N SER A 251 35.91 24.69 -33.68
CA SER A 251 36.95 25.63 -33.25
C SER A 251 38.32 24.98 -33.07
N ARG A 252 38.33 23.67 -32.77
CA ARG A 252 39.53 22.83 -32.69
C ARG A 252 39.99 22.27 -34.03
N GLY A 253 39.27 22.55 -35.13
CA GLY A 253 39.60 22.09 -36.48
C GLY A 253 39.39 20.58 -36.71
N LEU A 254 38.57 19.92 -35.88
CA LEU A 254 38.31 18.48 -35.96
C LEU A 254 37.20 18.13 -36.96
N ILE A 255 36.29 19.07 -37.21
CA ILE A 255 35.18 18.96 -38.16
C ILE A 255 35.00 20.30 -38.88
N SER A 256 34.28 20.28 -40.00
CA SER A 256 33.75 21.48 -40.65
C SER A 256 32.22 21.41 -40.58
N LEU A 257 31.59 22.45 -40.05
CA LEU A 257 30.13 22.55 -40.03
C LEU A 257 29.68 23.20 -41.35
N GLU A 258 29.11 22.40 -42.24
CA GLU A 258 28.37 22.89 -43.39
C GLU A 258 26.92 23.16 -42.97
N ALA A 259 26.42 24.36 -43.27
CA ALA A 259 25.07 24.80 -42.92
C ALA A 259 24.02 24.27 -43.90
#